data_AF-K1QFZ8-F1
#
_entry.id   AF-K1QFZ8-F1
#
_cell.length_a   1.000
_cell.length_b   1.000
_cell.length_c   1.000
_cell.angle_alpha   90.00
_cell.angle_beta   90.00
_cell.angle_gamma   90.00
#
_symmetry.space_group_name_H-M   'P 1'
#
loop_
_entity.id
_entity.type
_entity.pdbx_description
1 polymer ?
#
loop_
_entity_poly.entity_id
_entity_poly.type
_entity_poly.pdbx_seq_one_letter_code
_entity_poly.pdbx_strand_id
1 'polypeptide(L)'
;MGDFTYDEDGNPVPRLDECYEDRFSDYVDVTNPFVIKGDGFDVTLSLSRGMLSWTSVSAKVKKSKIPLPGTAKLTKGTVDLPLKDVYGVQIKRKRTKGQPEGEGLCQGFIVYTYYSFGPNCWKDLVIDFDHPSESLCNKYYDGIKEFITDFPGRPHSLKIFMQTHAGNQNGRQLFINKILPMFKGASMSVDFLEIQHSEHVKQEMIHINIDDYDCIVAMGGDGTASKVVSGLLTATQNRNDVEVRQGFTPAKPQMPVGIIPTGSTNHIARSVMGLADPITAVLYILLVDVCSVFSEDKLLQWNFACQYGFGANALQYANKYRRSLLPKSVDAAIYKASTKKKLQ
;
A
#
# COMPACT_ATOMS: atom_id res chain seq x y z
N MET A 1 20.99 -16.52 -15.27
CA MET A 1 20.00 -16.63 -16.35
C MET A 1 18.66 -16.65 -15.68
N GLY A 2 17.98 -15.52 -15.62
CA GLY A 2 16.59 -15.44 -15.17
C GLY A 2 15.72 -15.39 -16.40
N ASP A 3 14.80 -16.35 -16.54
CA ASP A 3 13.93 -16.49 -17.71
C ASP A 3 12.84 -15.39 -17.70
N PHE A 4 12.88 -14.52 -18.71
CA PHE A 4 11.84 -13.52 -19.00
C PHE A 4 11.04 -13.94 -20.23
N THR A 5 9.74 -13.64 -20.26
CA THR A 5 8.92 -13.69 -21.47
C THR A 5 8.74 -12.28 -22.04
N TYR A 6 8.64 -12.18 -23.37
CA TYR A 6 8.53 -10.92 -24.11
C TYR A 6 7.19 -10.91 -24.85
N ASP A 7 6.52 -9.76 -24.91
CA ASP A 7 5.30 -9.61 -25.72
C ASP A 7 5.62 -9.60 -27.24
N GLU A 8 4.59 -9.56 -28.08
CA GLU A 8 4.75 -9.52 -29.54
C GLU A 8 5.56 -8.32 -30.04
N ASP A 9 5.66 -7.27 -29.22
CA ASP A 9 6.42 -6.05 -29.48
C ASP A 9 7.85 -6.07 -28.87
N GLY A 10 8.25 -7.19 -28.25
CA GLY A 10 9.58 -7.37 -27.68
C GLY A 10 9.82 -6.64 -26.36
N ASN A 11 8.77 -6.20 -25.67
CA ASN A 11 8.89 -5.63 -24.33
C ASN A 11 9.02 -6.77 -23.30
N PRO A 12 9.93 -6.67 -22.32
CA PRO A 12 10.00 -7.62 -21.22
C PRO A 12 8.71 -7.50 -20.40
N VAL A 13 7.91 -8.57 -20.42
CA VAL A 13 6.71 -8.66 -19.60
C VAL A 13 7.14 -9.17 -18.23
N PRO A 14 6.85 -8.45 -17.13
CA PRO A 14 7.04 -9.01 -15.80
C PRO A 14 6.25 -10.31 -15.71
N ARG A 15 6.90 -11.41 -15.33
CA ARG A 15 6.27 -12.69 -14.97
C ARG A 15 5.39 -12.60 -13.72
N LEU A 16 4.76 -11.45 -13.45
CA LEU A 16 3.80 -11.30 -12.37
C LEU A 16 2.49 -12.04 -12.72
N ASP A 17 2.11 -12.13 -13.99
CA ASP A 17 0.86 -12.78 -14.39
C ASP A 17 0.99 -14.32 -14.50
N GLU A 18 2.16 -14.86 -14.94
CA GLU A 18 2.37 -16.32 -15.09
C GLU A 18 2.53 -17.08 -13.75
N CYS A 19 2.88 -16.42 -12.64
CA CYS A 19 3.13 -17.13 -11.37
C CYS A 19 1.85 -17.61 -10.65
N TYR A 20 0.69 -17.05 -10.98
CA TYR A 20 -0.58 -17.36 -10.32
C TYR A 20 -1.45 -18.34 -11.10
N GLU A 21 -1.39 -18.30 -12.43
CA GLU A 21 -2.25 -19.12 -13.30
C GLU A 21 -2.04 -20.62 -13.07
N ASP A 22 -0.80 -21.06 -12.84
CA ASP A 22 -0.50 -22.49 -12.65
C ASP A 22 -0.93 -23.04 -11.27
N ARG A 23 -0.85 -22.26 -10.19
CA ARG A 23 -1.12 -22.75 -8.81
C ARG A 23 -2.61 -23.00 -8.56
N PHE A 24 -3.45 -22.10 -9.07
CA PHE A 24 -4.91 -22.19 -8.91
C PHE A 24 -5.61 -22.69 -10.18
N SER A 25 -4.85 -23.18 -11.17
CA SER A 25 -5.38 -23.71 -12.44
C SER A 25 -6.48 -24.75 -12.24
N ASP A 26 -6.30 -25.66 -11.27
CA ASP A 26 -7.26 -26.71 -10.91
C ASP A 26 -8.36 -26.24 -9.93
N TYR A 27 -8.32 -24.99 -9.47
CA TYR A 27 -9.30 -24.48 -8.51
C TYR A 27 -10.67 -24.29 -9.18
N VAL A 28 -11.67 -25.00 -8.68
CA VAL A 28 -13.05 -24.91 -9.17
C VAL A 28 -13.71 -23.65 -8.61
N ASP A 29 -14.15 -22.77 -9.52
CA ASP A 29 -14.92 -21.58 -9.19
C ASP A 29 -16.10 -21.90 -8.28
N VAL A 30 -16.27 -21.06 -7.26
CA VAL A 30 -17.34 -21.23 -6.27
C VAL A 30 -18.31 -20.09 -6.37
N THR A 31 -19.58 -20.40 -6.63
CA THR A 31 -20.66 -19.40 -6.67
C THR A 31 -21.71 -19.70 -5.61
N ASN A 32 -21.95 -18.73 -4.72
CA ASN A 32 -22.97 -18.83 -3.69
C ASN A 32 -23.67 -17.48 -3.48
N PRO A 33 -24.93 -17.47 -3.00
CA PRO A 33 -25.65 -16.23 -2.73
C PRO A 33 -25.15 -15.58 -1.44
N PHE A 34 -24.88 -14.28 -1.48
CA PHE A 34 -24.56 -13.46 -0.30
C PHE A 34 -25.43 -12.20 -0.27
N VAL A 35 -25.57 -11.61 0.91
CA VAL A 35 -26.24 -10.31 1.07
C VAL A 35 -25.16 -9.23 1.22
N ILE A 36 -25.24 -8.20 0.37
CA ILE A 36 -24.34 -7.05 0.41
C ILE A 36 -25.19 -5.80 0.59
N LYS A 37 -25.03 -5.08 1.70
CA LYS A 37 -25.84 -3.90 2.07
C LYS A 37 -27.37 -4.12 2.00
N GLY A 38 -27.83 -5.35 2.27
CA GLY A 38 -29.24 -5.73 2.32
C GLY A 38 -29.85 -6.16 0.98
N ASP A 39 -29.11 -6.11 -0.12
CA ASP A 39 -29.53 -6.68 -1.41
C ASP A 39 -28.78 -8.01 -1.66
N GLY A 40 -29.41 -8.97 -2.34
CA GLY A 40 -28.85 -10.30 -2.61
C GLY A 40 -28.04 -10.36 -3.91
N PHE A 41 -26.87 -11.01 -3.85
CA PHE A 41 -25.93 -11.15 -4.97
C PHE A 41 -25.44 -12.59 -5.08
N ASP A 42 -25.28 -13.09 -6.31
CA ASP A 42 -24.51 -14.31 -6.56
C ASP A 42 -23.03 -13.93 -6.61
N VAL A 43 -22.25 -14.44 -5.65
CA VAL A 43 -20.83 -14.11 -5.49
C VAL A 43 -20.01 -15.28 -5.97
N THR A 44 -19.14 -15.03 -6.94
CA THR A 44 -18.23 -16.00 -7.53
C THR A 44 -16.80 -15.72 -7.11
N LEU A 45 -16.14 -16.69 -6.49
CA LEU A 45 -14.70 -16.66 -6.23
C LEU A 45 -14.00 -17.55 -7.26
N SER A 46 -13.12 -16.94 -8.05
CA SER A 46 -12.30 -17.62 -9.06
C SER A 46 -10.82 -17.35 -8.77
N LEU A 47 -10.16 -18.29 -8.11
CA LEU A 47 -8.74 -18.16 -7.77
C LEU A 47 -7.84 -18.31 -8.99
N SER A 48 -8.21 -19.16 -9.95
CA SER A 48 -7.53 -19.32 -11.24
C SER A 48 -7.42 -17.99 -12.00
N ARG A 49 -8.49 -17.18 -11.95
CA ARG A 49 -8.54 -15.85 -12.59
C ARG A 49 -8.06 -14.74 -11.67
N GLY A 50 -7.83 -15.01 -10.38
CA GLY A 50 -7.56 -13.98 -9.38
C GLY A 50 -8.70 -12.98 -9.21
N MET A 51 -9.95 -13.44 -9.25
CA MET A 51 -11.14 -12.58 -9.28
C MET A 51 -12.18 -12.94 -8.20
N LEU A 52 -12.77 -11.89 -7.61
CA LEU A 52 -14.00 -11.97 -6.83
C LEU A 52 -15.08 -11.17 -7.55
N SER A 53 -16.11 -11.83 -8.03
CA SER A 53 -17.18 -11.22 -8.81
C SER A 53 -18.52 -11.34 -8.10
N TRP A 54 -19.41 -10.35 -8.24
CA TRP A 54 -20.77 -10.47 -7.76
C TRP A 54 -21.81 -9.83 -8.68
N THR A 55 -22.92 -10.53 -8.87
CA THR A 55 -24.01 -10.14 -9.77
C THR A 55 -25.32 -10.07 -9.00
N SER A 56 -26.11 -9.01 -9.23
CA SER A 56 -27.41 -8.85 -8.57
C SER A 56 -28.36 -9.97 -8.95
N VAL A 57 -28.94 -10.66 -7.95
CA VAL A 57 -29.97 -11.70 -8.16
C VAL A 57 -31.30 -11.06 -8.60
N SER A 58 -31.52 -9.78 -8.29
CA SER A 58 -32.71 -9.04 -8.70
C SER A 58 -32.55 -8.43 -10.09
N ALA A 59 -33.56 -8.62 -10.95
CA ALA A 59 -33.65 -8.00 -12.28
C ALA A 59 -33.76 -6.46 -12.24
N LYS A 60 -34.14 -5.89 -11.08
CA LYS A 60 -34.14 -4.43 -10.86
C LYS A 60 -32.77 -4.01 -10.36
N VAL A 61 -31.87 -3.67 -11.28
CA VAL A 61 -30.57 -3.08 -10.95
C VAL A 61 -30.78 -1.72 -10.29
N LYS A 62 -30.84 -1.69 -8.95
CA LYS A 62 -30.65 -0.45 -8.22
C LYS A 62 -29.20 -0.03 -8.44
N LYS A 63 -28.96 1.26 -8.74
CA LYS A 63 -27.58 1.79 -8.76
C LYS A 63 -26.90 1.43 -7.44
N SER A 64 -25.80 0.68 -7.53
CA SER A 64 -24.99 0.34 -6.35
C SER A 64 -24.63 1.62 -5.60
N LYS A 65 -24.90 1.65 -4.29
CA LYS A 65 -24.44 2.72 -3.40
C LYS A 65 -22.98 2.54 -3.01
N ILE A 66 -22.33 1.47 -3.46
CA ILE A 66 -20.92 1.17 -3.18
C ILE A 66 -20.10 1.73 -4.35
N PRO A 67 -19.05 2.54 -4.09
CA PRO A 67 -18.13 2.93 -5.15
C PRO A 67 -17.46 1.70 -5.77
N LEU A 68 -17.01 1.80 -7.02
CA LEU A 68 -16.32 0.69 -7.66
C LEU A 68 -15.00 0.42 -6.93
N PRO A 69 -14.77 -0.81 -6.44
CA PRO A 69 -13.57 -1.17 -5.69
C PRO A 69 -12.36 -1.29 -6.61
N GLY A 70 -11.18 -0.88 -6.14
CA GLY A 70 -9.90 -1.03 -6.84
C GLY A 70 -9.96 -0.59 -8.30
N THR A 71 -9.60 -1.51 -9.18
CA THR A 71 -9.67 -1.42 -10.64
C THR A 71 -10.87 -2.18 -11.22
N ALA A 72 -11.87 -2.49 -10.37
CA ALA A 72 -13.01 -3.31 -10.74
C ALA A 72 -13.81 -2.74 -11.91
N LYS A 73 -14.28 -3.66 -12.75
CA LYS A 73 -15.12 -3.35 -13.91
C LYS A 73 -16.57 -3.69 -13.60
N LEU A 74 -17.48 -2.83 -14.07
CA LEU A 74 -18.92 -3.09 -14.03
C LEU A 74 -19.38 -3.53 -15.42
N THR A 75 -19.66 -4.82 -15.58
CA THR A 75 -20.10 -5.39 -16.87
C THR A 75 -21.47 -6.02 -16.70
N LYS A 76 -22.49 -5.48 -17.40
CA LYS A 76 -23.87 -6.01 -17.38
C LYS A 76 -24.45 -6.26 -15.96
N GLY A 77 -24.08 -5.43 -14.98
CA GLY A 77 -24.55 -5.55 -13.59
C GLY A 77 -23.73 -6.48 -12.69
N THR A 78 -22.65 -7.07 -13.22
CA THR A 78 -21.62 -7.78 -12.46
C THR A 78 -20.49 -6.83 -12.10
N VAL A 79 -20.11 -6.80 -10.83
CA VAL A 79 -18.88 -6.15 -10.38
C VAL A 79 -17.78 -7.20 -10.33
N ASP A 80 -16.71 -6.97 -11.07
CA ASP A 80 -15.54 -7.84 -11.17
C ASP A 80 -14.37 -7.21 -10.41
N LEU A 81 -14.08 -7.67 -9.19
CA LEU A 81 -12.97 -7.16 -8.36
C LEU A 81 -11.75 -8.08 -8.49
N PRO A 82 -10.61 -7.59 -9.02
CA PRO A 82 -9.35 -8.31 -8.96
C PRO A 82 -8.89 -8.53 -7.51
N LEU A 83 -8.49 -9.74 -7.18
CA LEU A 83 -7.98 -10.08 -5.84
C LEU A 83 -6.66 -9.38 -5.52
N LYS A 84 -5.91 -8.91 -6.52
CA LYS A 84 -4.75 -8.02 -6.32
C LYS A 84 -5.09 -6.65 -5.72
N ASP A 85 -6.35 -6.22 -5.86
CA ASP A 85 -6.82 -4.98 -5.27
C ASP A 85 -7.41 -5.19 -3.85
N VAL A 86 -7.33 -6.43 -3.32
CA VAL A 86 -7.78 -6.79 -1.97
C VAL A 86 -6.57 -6.78 -1.03
N TYR A 87 -6.58 -5.86 -0.07
CA TYR A 87 -5.55 -5.81 0.97
C TYR A 87 -5.97 -6.52 2.25
N GLY A 88 -7.12 -7.15 2.34
CA GLY A 88 -7.46 -7.87 3.57
C GLY A 88 -8.76 -8.62 3.50
N VAL A 89 -8.86 -9.64 4.33
CA VAL A 89 -10.08 -10.43 4.48
C VAL A 89 -10.22 -10.86 5.94
N GLN A 90 -11.44 -10.81 6.47
CA GLN A 90 -11.75 -11.22 7.85
C GLN A 90 -13.12 -11.89 7.95
N ILE A 91 -13.28 -12.82 8.88
CA ILE A 91 -14.61 -13.37 9.21
C ILE A 91 -15.38 -12.37 10.07
N LYS A 92 -16.60 -12.03 9.64
CA LYS A 92 -17.51 -11.17 10.39
C LYS A 92 -18.23 -12.01 11.44
N ARG A 93 -17.94 -11.77 12.72
CA ARG A 93 -18.62 -12.43 13.84
C ARG A 93 -19.39 -11.45 14.69
N LYS A 94 -20.62 -11.83 15.08
CA LYS A 94 -21.38 -11.10 16.09
C LYS A 94 -21.00 -11.60 17.47
N ARG A 95 -20.43 -10.70 18.27
CA ARG A 95 -20.09 -10.99 19.66
C ARG A 95 -21.33 -10.88 20.56
N THR A 96 -21.44 -11.79 21.51
CA THR A 96 -22.32 -11.61 22.68
C THR A 96 -21.47 -11.01 23.82
N LYS A 97 -22.05 -10.15 24.67
CA LYS A 97 -21.30 -9.52 25.77
C LYS A 97 -20.60 -10.59 26.63
N GLY A 98 -19.27 -10.50 26.75
CA GLY A 98 -18.45 -11.40 27.59
C GLY A 98 -17.64 -12.47 26.85
N GLN A 99 -17.78 -12.61 25.53
CA GLN A 99 -16.98 -13.55 24.74
C GLN A 99 -15.60 -12.98 24.33
N PRO A 100 -14.53 -13.80 24.34
CA PRO A 100 -13.19 -13.41 23.91
C PRO A 100 -13.11 -13.13 22.40
N GLU A 101 -11.98 -12.57 21.97
CA GLU A 101 -11.76 -12.15 20.59
C GLU A 101 -11.68 -13.34 19.63
N GLY A 102 -12.56 -13.38 18.62
CA GLY A 102 -12.64 -14.49 17.65
C GLY A 102 -13.80 -15.47 17.90
N GLU A 103 -14.46 -15.39 19.04
CA GLU A 103 -15.62 -16.22 19.36
C GLU A 103 -16.94 -15.47 19.10
N GLY A 104 -17.90 -16.16 18.48
CA GLY A 104 -19.21 -15.61 18.15
C GLY A 104 -19.83 -16.19 16.89
N LEU A 105 -21.12 -15.91 16.70
CA LEU A 105 -21.87 -16.39 15.54
C LEU A 105 -21.32 -15.75 14.26
N CYS A 106 -20.96 -16.58 13.28
CA CYS A 106 -20.59 -16.13 11.95
C CYS A 106 -21.77 -15.40 11.30
N GLN A 107 -21.51 -14.20 10.79
CA GLN A 107 -22.48 -13.40 10.04
C GLN A 107 -22.12 -13.24 8.58
N GLY A 108 -20.89 -13.61 8.19
CA GLY A 108 -20.36 -13.33 6.87
C GLY A 108 -18.85 -13.24 6.87
N PHE A 109 -18.30 -12.70 5.79
CA PHE A 109 -16.91 -12.28 5.71
C PHE A 109 -16.82 -10.82 5.22
N ILE A 110 -15.68 -10.20 5.48
CA ILE A 110 -15.38 -8.80 5.16
C ILE A 110 -14.21 -8.81 4.19
N VAL A 111 -14.35 -8.08 3.09
CA VAL A 111 -13.26 -7.80 2.15
C VAL A 111 -12.84 -6.35 2.32
N TYR A 112 -11.54 -6.13 2.52
CA TYR A 112 -10.91 -4.83 2.60
C TYR A 112 -10.24 -4.52 1.26
N THR A 113 -10.71 -3.46 0.62
CA THR A 113 -10.21 -2.96 -0.66
C THR A 113 -10.25 -1.43 -0.63
N TYR A 114 -10.04 -0.77 -1.76
CA TYR A 114 -9.99 0.68 -1.85
C TYR A 114 -10.83 1.16 -3.03
N TYR A 115 -10.94 2.47 -3.22
CA TYR A 115 -11.54 3.04 -4.43
C TYR A 115 -10.91 4.39 -4.74
N SER A 116 -10.95 4.75 -6.03
CA SER A 116 -10.48 6.07 -6.48
C SER A 116 -11.47 7.15 -6.05
N PHE A 117 -11.02 8.08 -5.20
CA PHE A 117 -11.79 9.25 -4.80
C PHE A 117 -11.45 10.48 -5.66
N GLY A 118 -10.28 10.48 -6.30
CA GLY A 118 -9.81 11.54 -7.18
C GLY A 118 -8.42 11.23 -7.72
N PRO A 119 -7.80 12.18 -8.45
CA PRO A 119 -6.44 12.00 -8.97
C PRO A 119 -5.46 11.68 -7.83
N ASN A 120 -4.84 10.50 -7.90
CA ASN A 120 -3.89 9.97 -6.91
C ASN A 120 -4.46 9.88 -5.47
N CYS A 121 -5.78 9.96 -5.27
CA CYS A 121 -6.41 9.95 -3.95
C CYS A 121 -7.26 8.69 -3.81
N TRP A 122 -6.84 7.80 -2.92
CA TRP A 122 -7.49 6.53 -2.66
C TRP A 122 -8.12 6.54 -1.28
N LYS A 123 -9.26 5.87 -1.14
CA LYS A 123 -9.95 5.69 0.14
C LYS A 123 -10.17 4.22 0.43
N ASP A 124 -10.14 3.87 1.70
CA ASP A 124 -10.50 2.54 2.18
C ASP A 124 -11.96 2.23 1.84
N LEU A 125 -12.21 0.97 1.48
CA LEU A 125 -13.51 0.42 1.19
C LEU A 125 -13.63 -0.93 1.87
N VAL A 126 -14.64 -1.04 2.71
CA VAL A 126 -14.97 -2.27 3.42
C VAL A 126 -16.27 -2.81 2.83
N ILE A 127 -16.23 -4.04 2.34
CA ILE A 127 -17.39 -4.73 1.76
C ILE A 127 -17.74 -5.91 2.64
N ASP A 128 -18.95 -5.87 3.20
CA ASP A 128 -19.51 -6.94 4.02
C ASP A 128 -20.31 -7.90 3.13
N PHE A 129 -19.91 -9.17 3.14
CA PHE A 129 -20.60 -10.27 2.50
C PHE A 129 -21.31 -11.09 3.57
N ASP A 130 -22.58 -10.77 3.82
CA ASP A 130 -23.35 -11.41 4.89
C ASP A 130 -23.88 -12.78 4.43
N HIS A 131 -23.64 -13.81 5.24
CA HIS A 131 -24.13 -15.17 5.02
C HIS A 131 -24.19 -15.98 6.34
N PRO A 132 -25.24 -16.78 6.57
CA PRO A 132 -25.41 -17.51 7.83
C PRO A 132 -24.51 -18.75 7.96
N SER A 133 -24.08 -19.36 6.86
CA SER A 133 -23.20 -20.54 6.89
C SER A 133 -21.75 -20.16 7.12
N GLU A 134 -21.20 -20.60 8.25
CA GLU A 134 -19.78 -20.44 8.61
C GLU A 134 -18.84 -21.20 7.67
N SER A 135 -19.19 -22.42 7.26
CA SER A 135 -18.38 -23.21 6.34
C SER A 135 -18.20 -22.53 4.99
N LEU A 136 -19.26 -21.88 4.47
CA LEU A 136 -19.16 -21.09 3.24
C LEU A 136 -18.32 -19.83 3.45
N CYS A 137 -18.52 -19.09 4.54
CA CYS A 137 -17.71 -17.90 4.83
C CYS A 137 -16.21 -18.24 4.94
N ASN A 138 -15.88 -19.33 5.63
CA ASN A 138 -14.49 -19.81 5.75
C ASN A 138 -13.93 -20.18 4.38
N LYS A 139 -14.69 -20.85 3.50
CA LYS A 139 -14.23 -21.18 2.15
C LYS A 139 -13.79 -19.95 1.35
N TYR A 140 -14.56 -18.86 1.39
CA TYR A 140 -14.20 -17.61 0.70
C TYR A 140 -13.04 -16.90 1.41
N TYR A 141 -13.06 -16.87 2.75
CA TYR A 141 -11.99 -16.28 3.55
C TYR A 141 -10.64 -16.97 3.30
N ASP A 142 -10.59 -18.29 3.38
CA ASP A 142 -9.36 -19.07 3.21
C ASP A 142 -8.82 -18.92 1.79
N GLY A 143 -9.68 -19.04 0.77
CA GLY A 143 -9.26 -18.86 -0.63
C GLY A 143 -8.73 -17.46 -0.93
N ILE A 144 -9.41 -16.41 -0.46
CA ILE A 144 -8.91 -15.03 -0.61
C ILE A 144 -7.63 -14.83 0.19
N LYS A 145 -7.56 -15.34 1.43
CA LYS A 145 -6.41 -15.18 2.32
C LYS A 145 -5.16 -15.83 1.73
N GLU A 146 -5.28 -17.06 1.25
CA GLU A 146 -4.20 -17.79 0.59
C GLU A 146 -3.70 -17.00 -0.62
N PHE A 147 -4.62 -16.56 -1.49
CA PHE A 147 -4.28 -15.75 -2.66
C PHE A 147 -3.54 -14.45 -2.30
N ILE A 148 -3.99 -13.74 -1.27
CA ILE A 148 -3.40 -12.43 -0.93
C ILE A 148 -2.12 -12.50 -0.08
N THR A 149 -1.87 -13.63 0.62
CA THR A 149 -0.64 -13.86 1.39
C THR A 149 0.53 -14.21 0.47
N ASP A 150 0.24 -14.81 -0.68
CA ASP A 150 1.26 -15.18 -1.67
C ASP A 150 1.80 -14.00 -2.49
N PHE A 151 1.27 -12.77 -2.34
CA PHE A 151 1.76 -11.62 -3.09
C PHE A 151 3.21 -11.27 -2.72
N PRO A 152 4.17 -11.36 -3.66
CA PRO A 152 5.56 -11.04 -3.40
C PRO A 152 5.72 -9.56 -3.06
N GLY A 153 6.54 -9.25 -2.06
CA GLY A 153 6.82 -7.86 -1.64
C GLY A 153 5.79 -7.26 -0.71
N ARG A 154 4.70 -7.97 -0.40
CA ARG A 154 3.71 -7.51 0.57
C ARG A 154 4.24 -7.61 2.00
N PRO A 155 4.28 -6.51 2.77
CA PRO A 155 4.79 -6.53 4.14
C PRO A 155 3.83 -7.25 5.09
N HIS A 156 4.38 -8.03 6.02
CA HIS A 156 3.67 -8.73 7.09
C HIS A 156 3.95 -8.12 8.47
N SER A 157 5.16 -7.57 8.67
CA SER A 157 5.61 -6.96 9.93
C SER A 157 6.10 -5.52 9.71
N LEU A 158 5.58 -4.58 10.50
CA LEU A 158 5.94 -3.15 10.44
C LEU A 158 6.44 -2.61 11.77
N LYS A 159 7.48 -1.78 11.71
CA LYS A 159 7.87 -0.87 12.81
C LYS A 159 7.48 0.56 12.47
N ILE A 160 6.55 1.15 13.21
CA ILE A 160 6.02 2.50 12.97
C ILE A 160 6.60 3.49 13.97
N PHE A 161 7.33 4.49 13.49
CA PHE A 161 7.78 5.63 14.27
C PHE A 161 6.79 6.79 14.11
N MET A 162 6.00 7.04 15.16
CA MET A 162 4.91 8.01 15.12
C MET A 162 5.22 9.27 15.94
N GLN A 163 5.13 10.44 15.31
CA GLN A 163 5.12 11.72 16.01
C GLN A 163 3.67 12.13 16.33
N THR A 164 3.28 12.09 17.60
CA THR A 164 1.88 12.31 18.01
C THR A 164 1.42 13.76 17.98
N HIS A 165 2.34 14.72 18.12
CA HIS A 165 2.06 16.16 18.05
C HIS A 165 2.34 16.78 16.67
N ALA A 166 2.48 15.98 15.61
CA ALA A 166 2.66 16.51 14.26
C ALA A 166 1.35 17.15 13.73
N GLY A 167 1.48 18.28 13.02
CA GLY A 167 0.35 18.92 12.33
C GLY A 167 -0.79 19.35 13.25
N ASN A 168 -2.02 18.96 12.92
CA ASN A 168 -3.26 19.34 13.63
C ASN A 168 -3.49 18.57 14.95
N GLN A 169 -2.47 17.92 15.52
CA GLN A 169 -2.54 17.11 16.76
C GLN A 169 -3.51 15.90 16.70
N ASN A 170 -4.04 15.57 15.53
CA ASN A 170 -4.96 14.45 15.33
C ASN A 170 -4.25 13.14 14.92
N GLY A 171 -2.91 13.13 14.83
CA GLY A 171 -2.14 11.98 14.33
C GLY A 171 -2.39 10.69 15.12
N ARG A 172 -2.44 10.78 16.45
CA ARG A 172 -2.74 9.64 17.33
C ARG A 172 -4.16 9.10 17.13
N GLN A 173 -5.15 9.99 17.04
CA GLN A 173 -6.54 9.58 16.83
C GLN A 173 -6.73 8.96 15.43
N LEU A 174 -6.10 9.54 14.41
CA LEU A 174 -6.09 8.97 13.06
C LEU A 174 -5.42 7.59 13.04
N PHE A 175 -4.31 7.43 13.78
CA PHE A 175 -3.66 6.13 13.92
C PHE A 175 -4.62 5.08 14.49
N ILE A 176 -5.18 5.36 15.67
CA ILE A 176 -6.02 4.40 16.41
C ILE A 176 -7.35 4.12 15.68
N ASN A 177 -8.00 5.16 15.15
CA ASN A 177 -9.37 5.04 14.65
C ASN A 177 -9.43 4.59 13.19
N LYS A 178 -8.34 4.73 12.41
CA LYS A 178 -8.33 4.46 10.97
C LYS A 178 -7.17 3.58 10.54
N ILE A 179 -5.93 4.01 10.78
CA ILE A 179 -4.75 3.34 10.22
C ILE A 179 -4.51 1.96 10.84
N LEU A 180 -4.56 1.87 12.17
CA LEU A 180 -4.37 0.61 12.89
C LEU A 180 -5.46 -0.43 12.49
N PRO A 181 -6.75 -0.08 12.41
CA PRO A 181 -7.78 -0.97 11.85
C PRO A 181 -7.47 -1.46 10.42
N MET A 182 -6.89 -0.62 9.55
CA MET A 182 -6.51 -1.05 8.19
C MET A 182 -5.40 -2.10 8.22
N PHE A 183 -4.34 -1.89 9.01
CA PHE A 183 -3.26 -2.88 9.16
C PHE A 183 -3.76 -4.19 9.81
N LYS A 184 -4.65 -4.10 10.80
CA LYS A 184 -5.30 -5.28 11.39
C LYS A 184 -6.18 -6.02 10.38
N GLY A 185 -6.93 -5.29 9.55
CA GLY A 185 -7.72 -5.84 8.44
C GLY A 185 -6.85 -6.59 7.43
N ALA A 186 -5.64 -6.08 7.20
CA ALA A 186 -4.62 -6.70 6.37
C ALA A 186 -3.85 -7.85 7.04
N SER A 187 -4.19 -8.23 8.28
CA SER A 187 -3.49 -9.26 9.06
C SER A 187 -1.99 -8.98 9.28
N MET A 188 -1.60 -7.71 9.39
CA MET A 188 -0.21 -7.32 9.60
C MET A 188 0.13 -7.14 11.08
N SER A 189 1.33 -7.55 11.46
CA SER A 189 1.93 -7.23 12.75
C SER A 189 2.43 -5.79 12.74
N VAL A 190 2.03 -5.02 13.75
CA VAL A 190 2.40 -3.60 13.87
C VAL A 190 2.99 -3.35 15.25
N ASP A 191 4.30 -3.12 15.28
CA ASP A 191 4.99 -2.50 16.41
C ASP A 191 5.02 -0.99 16.16
N PHE A 192 4.60 -0.18 17.14
CA PHE A 192 4.69 1.27 17.03
C PHE A 192 5.44 1.87 18.21
N LEU A 193 6.24 2.89 17.90
CA LEU A 193 6.92 3.73 18.86
C LEU A 193 6.44 5.18 18.74
N GLU A 194 5.99 5.74 19.86
CA GLU A 194 5.68 7.16 19.98
C GLU A 194 6.97 7.97 20.22
N ILE A 195 7.28 8.88 19.29
CA ILE A 195 8.46 9.75 19.38
C ILE A 195 8.15 10.91 20.34
N GLN A 196 8.86 10.96 21.46
CA GLN A 196 8.71 12.04 22.45
C GLN A 196 9.76 13.15 22.27
N HIS A 197 10.96 12.81 21.81
CA HIS A 197 12.05 13.76 21.54
C HIS A 197 12.92 13.33 20.35
N SER A 198 13.87 14.19 19.94
CA SER A 198 14.65 14.00 18.70
C SER A 198 15.48 12.72 18.65
N GLU A 199 16.01 12.28 19.79
CA GLU A 199 16.92 11.13 19.85
C GLU A 199 16.25 9.75 20.00
N HIS A 200 14.95 9.69 20.29
CA HIS A 200 14.22 8.42 20.50
C HIS A 200 14.38 7.46 19.32
N VAL A 201 14.30 7.98 18.10
CA VAL A 201 14.44 7.17 16.88
C VAL A 201 15.84 6.55 16.80
N LYS A 202 16.89 7.29 17.14
CA LYS A 202 18.27 6.77 17.08
C LYS A 202 18.50 5.71 18.14
N GLN A 203 18.00 5.93 19.36
CA GLN A 203 18.10 4.98 20.46
C GLN A 203 17.39 3.66 20.09
N GLU A 204 16.16 3.75 19.58
CA GLU A 204 15.42 2.57 19.16
C GLU A 204 16.14 1.82 18.03
N MET A 205 16.66 2.53 17.02
CA MET A 205 17.38 1.91 15.88
C MET A 205 18.65 1.15 16.30
N ILE A 206 19.23 1.45 17.46
CA ILE A 206 20.35 0.69 18.05
C ILE A 206 19.87 -0.62 18.67
N HIS A 207 18.69 -0.61 19.30
CA HIS A 207 18.18 -1.74 20.08
C HIS A 207 17.32 -2.71 19.28
N ILE A 208 16.62 -2.24 18.24
CA ILE A 208 15.76 -3.11 17.44
C ILE A 208 16.60 -3.99 16.51
N ASN A 209 16.17 -5.23 16.32
CA ASN A 209 16.60 -5.99 15.16
C ASN A 209 15.75 -5.55 13.96
N ILE A 210 16.35 -4.79 13.04
CA ILE A 210 15.66 -4.31 11.83
C ILE A 210 15.17 -5.49 10.98
N ASP A 211 15.86 -6.63 11.02
CA ASP A 211 15.53 -7.80 10.21
C ASP A 211 14.25 -8.53 10.67
N ASP A 212 13.68 -8.16 11.84
CA ASP A 212 12.39 -8.68 12.33
C ASP A 212 11.18 -8.01 11.65
N TYR A 213 11.43 -6.98 10.83
CA TYR A 213 10.40 -6.19 10.16
C TYR A 213 10.59 -6.23 8.65
N ASP A 214 9.49 -6.16 7.90
CA ASP A 214 9.54 -6.07 6.44
C ASP A 214 9.61 -4.61 5.98
N CYS A 215 9.17 -3.67 6.82
CA CYS A 215 9.18 -2.25 6.50
C CYS A 215 9.17 -1.37 7.76
N ILE A 216 9.93 -0.27 7.70
CA ILE A 216 9.91 0.78 8.73
C ILE A 216 9.05 1.94 8.24
N VAL A 217 8.10 2.40 9.04
CA VAL A 217 7.17 3.46 8.65
C VAL A 217 7.40 4.71 9.49
N ALA A 218 7.60 5.85 8.83
CA ALA A 218 7.61 7.16 9.45
C ALA A 218 6.22 7.81 9.38
N MET A 219 5.54 7.96 10.51
CA MET A 219 4.25 8.63 10.60
C MET A 219 4.43 10.02 11.23
N GLY A 220 4.37 11.07 10.40
CA GLY A 220 4.65 12.43 10.83
C GLY A 220 4.81 13.42 9.67
N GLY A 221 5.55 14.50 9.93
CA GLY A 221 5.95 15.47 8.90
C GLY A 221 7.33 15.17 8.30
N ASP A 222 7.84 16.10 7.49
CA ASP A 222 9.13 15.95 6.81
C ASP A 222 10.30 15.72 7.79
N GLY A 223 10.26 16.36 8.95
CA GLY A 223 11.26 16.18 10.00
C GLY A 223 11.21 14.79 10.64
N THR A 224 10.03 14.16 10.74
CA THR A 224 9.89 12.79 11.24
C THR A 224 10.44 11.80 10.22
N ALA A 225 10.06 11.93 8.95
CA ALA A 225 10.62 11.11 7.88
C ALA A 225 12.14 11.21 7.81
N SER A 226 12.70 12.42 7.88
CA SER A 226 14.15 12.66 7.87
C SER A 226 14.86 11.99 9.04
N LYS A 227 14.28 12.02 10.25
CA LYS A 227 14.85 11.37 11.44
C LYS A 227 14.87 9.85 11.30
N VAL A 228 13.78 9.25 10.84
CA VAL A 228 13.68 7.80 10.62
C VAL A 228 14.68 7.34 9.58
N VAL A 229 14.75 8.01 8.43
CA VAL A 229 15.72 7.69 7.37
C VAL A 229 17.16 7.89 7.87
N SER A 230 17.45 8.98 8.57
CA SER A 230 18.79 9.22 9.13
C SER A 230 19.16 8.18 10.16
N GLY A 231 18.23 7.74 11.01
CA GLY A 231 18.42 6.67 11.99
C GLY A 231 18.72 5.35 11.31
N LEU A 232 17.93 4.96 10.30
CA LEU A 232 18.12 3.74 9.53
C LEU A 232 19.48 3.73 8.80
N LEU A 233 19.85 4.83 8.14
CA LEU A 233 21.12 4.95 7.45
C LEU A 233 22.29 4.81 8.43
N THR A 234 22.22 5.49 9.58
CA THR A 234 23.25 5.40 10.62
C THR A 234 23.37 3.98 11.16
N ALA A 235 22.25 3.33 11.48
CA ALA A 235 22.22 1.94 11.93
C ALA A 235 22.79 0.99 10.88
N THR A 236 22.48 1.21 9.61
CA THR A 236 23.02 0.42 8.49
C THR A 236 24.54 0.57 8.39
N GLN A 237 25.08 1.79 8.50
CA GLN A 237 26.54 1.98 8.45
C GLN A 237 27.22 1.32 9.64
N ASN A 238 26.68 1.50 10.85
CA ASN A 238 27.24 0.90 12.06
C ASN A 238 27.24 -0.63 12.00
N ARG A 239 26.17 -1.26 11.47
CA ARG A 239 26.06 -2.72 11.31
C ARG A 239 27.02 -3.29 10.26
N ASN A 240 27.46 -2.48 9.31
CA ASN A 240 28.41 -2.88 8.27
C ASN A 240 29.84 -2.39 8.59
N ASP A 241 30.10 -1.94 9.82
CA ASP A 241 31.38 -1.38 10.27
C ASP A 241 31.92 -0.27 9.35
N VAL A 242 31.02 0.51 8.75
CA VAL A 242 31.36 1.61 7.85
C VAL A 242 31.50 2.91 8.64
N GLU A 243 32.74 3.41 8.74
CA GLU A 243 33.03 4.71 9.34
C GLU A 243 32.51 5.85 8.45
N VAL A 244 31.57 6.63 8.98
CA VAL A 244 31.00 7.79 8.27
C VAL A 244 31.99 8.95 8.28
N ARG A 245 32.70 9.12 7.16
CA ARG A 245 33.68 10.19 6.94
C ARG A 245 33.58 10.75 5.52
N GLN A 246 34.17 11.89 5.25
CA GLN A 246 34.13 12.47 3.90
C GLN A 246 34.75 11.52 2.86
N GLY A 247 34.03 11.25 1.77
CA GLY A 247 34.51 10.36 0.68
C GLY A 247 34.35 8.86 0.94
N PHE A 248 33.66 8.44 2.00
CA PHE A 248 33.37 7.03 2.25
C PHE A 248 32.39 6.43 1.23
N THR A 249 32.43 5.11 1.10
CA THR A 249 31.41 4.35 0.34
C THR A 249 30.32 3.91 1.31
N PRO A 250 29.08 4.44 1.21
CA PRO A 250 28.01 4.07 2.12
C PRO A 250 27.51 2.65 1.84
N ALA A 251 27.31 1.87 2.90
CA ALA A 251 26.50 0.66 2.82
C ALA A 251 25.06 1.03 2.48
N LYS A 252 24.43 0.18 1.66
CA LYS A 252 23.06 0.39 1.17
C LYS A 252 22.06 -0.25 2.13
N PRO A 253 21.09 0.51 2.68
CA PRO A 253 20.02 -0.09 3.47
C PRO A 253 19.15 -0.96 2.56
N GLN A 254 18.83 -2.18 3.00
CA GLN A 254 17.87 -3.05 2.32
C GLN A 254 16.44 -2.82 2.80
N MET A 255 16.28 -2.29 4.02
CA MET A 255 14.99 -2.06 4.66
C MET A 255 14.14 -0.99 3.93
N PRO A 256 12.95 -1.35 3.41
CA PRO A 256 11.99 -0.39 2.87
C PRO A 256 11.52 0.62 3.92
N VAL A 257 11.23 1.84 3.46
CA VAL A 257 10.70 2.92 4.32
C VAL A 257 9.37 3.44 3.80
N GLY A 258 8.30 3.28 4.58
CA GLY A 258 7.00 3.88 4.35
C GLY A 258 6.88 5.28 4.98
N ILE A 259 6.10 6.18 4.38
CA ILE A 259 5.86 7.53 4.92
C ILE A 259 4.35 7.77 5.00
N ILE A 260 3.83 8.00 6.20
CA ILE A 260 2.44 8.38 6.45
C ILE A 260 2.41 9.88 6.81
N PRO A 261 1.92 10.76 5.91
CA PRO A 261 2.02 12.20 6.07
C PRO A 261 0.97 12.76 7.03
N THR A 262 1.33 12.95 8.31
CA THR A 262 0.47 13.59 9.32
C THR A 262 0.97 14.98 9.75
N GLY A 263 2.07 15.46 9.18
CA GLY A 263 2.58 16.81 9.41
C GLY A 263 1.80 17.91 8.69
N SER A 264 2.27 19.15 8.81
CA SER A 264 1.65 20.33 8.18
C SER A 264 2.11 20.56 6.74
N THR A 265 3.39 20.33 6.43
CA THR A 265 3.99 20.58 5.11
C THR A 265 3.92 19.34 4.21
N ASN A 266 4.48 18.23 4.69
CA ASN A 266 4.53 16.92 4.04
C ASN A 266 5.08 16.99 2.59
N HIS A 267 6.14 17.77 2.38
CA HIS A 267 6.75 17.91 1.06
C HIS A 267 7.27 16.59 0.49
N ILE A 268 7.89 15.75 1.33
CA ILE A 268 8.43 14.45 0.90
C ILE A 268 7.29 13.57 0.38
N ALA A 269 6.21 13.45 1.14
CA ALA A 269 5.03 12.69 0.74
C ALA A 269 4.40 13.21 -0.55
N ARG A 270 4.26 14.54 -0.71
CA ARG A 270 3.76 15.15 -1.95
C ARG A 270 4.66 14.89 -3.15
N SER A 271 5.98 14.85 -2.94
CA SER A 271 6.93 14.54 -4.02
C SER A 271 6.87 13.08 -4.45
N VAL A 272 6.65 12.15 -3.52
CA VAL A 272 6.62 10.71 -3.81
C VAL A 272 5.24 10.27 -4.32
N MET A 273 4.15 10.68 -3.66
CA MET A 273 2.79 10.21 -3.94
C MET A 273 1.96 11.19 -4.78
N GLY A 274 2.42 12.43 -4.98
CA GLY A 274 1.65 13.50 -5.63
C GLY A 274 0.64 14.21 -4.72
N LEU A 275 0.44 13.72 -3.50
CA LEU A 275 -0.45 14.28 -2.48
C LEU A 275 0.06 13.99 -1.06
N ALA A 276 -0.60 14.58 -0.05
CA ALA A 276 -0.32 14.34 1.36
C ALA A 276 -1.57 13.79 2.06
N ASP A 277 -2.04 12.63 1.61
CA ASP A 277 -3.18 11.94 2.21
C ASP A 277 -2.71 10.70 2.99
N PRO A 278 -2.94 10.63 4.32
CA PRO A 278 -2.52 9.49 5.14
C PRO A 278 -3.12 8.15 4.73
N ILE A 279 -4.38 8.12 4.30
CA ILE A 279 -5.08 6.87 3.97
C ILE A 279 -4.52 6.29 2.68
N THR A 280 -4.33 7.14 1.66
CA THR A 280 -3.63 6.79 0.42
C THR A 280 -2.23 6.25 0.70
N ALA A 281 -1.48 6.89 1.60
CA ALA A 281 -0.14 6.42 1.97
C ALA A 281 -0.14 5.03 2.61
N VAL A 282 -1.12 4.75 3.47
CA VAL A 282 -1.31 3.42 4.08
C VAL A 282 -1.67 2.40 3.01
N LEU A 283 -2.58 2.73 2.08
CA LEU A 283 -2.93 1.84 0.98
C LEU A 283 -1.72 1.51 0.11
N TYR A 284 -0.85 2.49 -0.17
CA TYR A 284 0.42 2.19 -0.85
C TYR A 284 1.26 1.22 -0.04
N ILE A 285 1.49 1.43 1.26
CA ILE A 285 2.25 0.50 2.11
C ILE A 285 1.65 -0.92 2.11
N LEU A 286 0.32 -1.05 2.10
CA LEU A 286 -0.38 -2.34 2.13
C LEU A 286 -0.31 -3.12 0.82
N LEU A 287 -0.25 -2.40 -0.29
CA LEU A 287 -0.40 -2.93 -1.65
C LEU A 287 0.88 -2.82 -2.47
N VAL A 288 2.01 -2.39 -1.87
CA VAL A 288 3.20 -2.00 -2.64
C VAL A 288 3.58 -3.09 -3.63
N ASP A 289 3.39 -2.76 -4.91
CA ASP A 289 4.18 -3.24 -6.01
C ASP A 289 5.39 -2.31 -6.15
N VAL A 290 6.58 -2.89 -6.28
CA VAL A 290 7.85 -2.16 -6.34
C VAL A 290 8.30 -2.17 -7.79
N CYS A 291 8.40 -0.99 -8.42
CA CYS A 291 8.98 -0.92 -9.75
C CYS A 291 10.51 -1.13 -9.67
N SER A 292 11.00 -2.22 -10.24
CA SER A 292 12.42 -2.39 -10.55
C SER A 292 12.81 -1.59 -11.78
N VAL A 293 13.86 -0.77 -11.68
CA VAL A 293 14.45 -0.08 -12.83
C VAL A 293 15.69 -0.84 -13.28
N PHE A 294 15.68 -1.31 -14.53
CA PHE A 294 16.80 -2.00 -15.17
C PHE A 294 17.48 -1.11 -16.23
N SER A 295 18.76 -1.34 -16.45
CA SER A 295 19.50 -0.82 -17.62
C SER A 295 20.39 -1.93 -18.14
N GLU A 296 20.22 -2.28 -19.41
CA GLU A 296 21.03 -3.30 -20.11
C GLU A 296 21.23 -4.56 -19.24
N ASP A 297 20.11 -5.11 -18.74
CA ASP A 297 20.01 -6.33 -17.90
C ASP A 297 20.55 -6.25 -16.47
N LYS A 298 21.03 -5.07 -16.04
CA LYS A 298 21.42 -4.83 -14.65
C LYS A 298 20.32 -4.10 -13.89
N LEU A 299 19.83 -4.70 -12.81
CA LEU A 299 18.96 -4.02 -11.85
C LEU A 299 19.72 -2.82 -11.27
N LEU A 300 19.22 -1.62 -11.56
CA LEU A 300 19.81 -0.38 -11.06
C LEU A 300 19.32 -0.07 -9.65
N GLN A 301 17.99 -0.07 -9.47
CA GLN A 301 17.35 0.31 -8.21
C GLN A 301 15.87 -0.06 -8.19
N TRP A 302 15.35 -0.37 -6.99
CA TRP A 302 13.93 -0.46 -6.68
C TRP A 302 13.37 0.93 -6.34
N ASN A 303 12.29 1.36 -7.00
CA ASN A 303 11.74 2.71 -6.83
C ASN A 303 10.21 2.70 -6.75
N PHE A 304 9.65 3.58 -5.93
CA PHE A 304 8.19 3.84 -5.87
C PHE A 304 7.69 4.73 -7.02
N ALA A 305 8.59 5.55 -7.59
CA ALA A 305 8.31 6.38 -8.75
C ALA A 305 9.63 6.66 -9.49
N CYS A 306 9.63 6.46 -10.80
CA CYS A 306 10.75 6.82 -11.66
C CYS A 306 10.29 7.91 -12.63
N GLN A 307 10.98 9.05 -12.65
CA GLN A 307 10.71 10.13 -13.60
C GLN A 307 11.93 10.31 -14.50
N TYR A 308 11.72 10.30 -15.81
CA TYR A 308 12.73 10.65 -16.80
C TYR A 308 12.27 11.86 -17.64
N GLY A 309 13.23 12.54 -18.29
CA GLY A 309 12.93 13.67 -19.16
C GLY A 309 12.43 14.92 -18.41
N PHE A 310 11.24 15.41 -18.76
CA PHE A 310 10.73 16.70 -18.27
C PHE A 310 10.58 16.75 -16.75
N GLY A 311 10.01 15.70 -16.14
CA GLY A 311 9.77 15.63 -14.69
C GLY A 311 11.08 15.69 -13.88
N ALA A 312 12.09 14.92 -14.31
CA ALA A 312 13.42 14.94 -13.70
C ALA A 312 14.10 16.32 -13.81
N ASN A 313 14.00 16.96 -14.98
CA ASN A 313 14.54 18.30 -15.21
C ASN A 313 13.83 19.35 -14.33
N ALA A 314 12.50 19.30 -14.25
CA ALA A 314 11.73 20.16 -13.36
C ALA A 314 12.15 19.96 -11.89
N LEU A 315 12.34 18.72 -11.45
CA LEU A 315 12.78 18.43 -10.08
C LEU A 315 14.18 19.00 -9.78
N GLN A 316 15.11 18.95 -10.73
CA GLN A 316 16.44 19.54 -10.60
C GLN A 316 16.36 21.07 -10.43
N TYR A 317 15.53 21.75 -11.22
CA TYR A 317 15.29 23.18 -11.07
C TYR A 317 14.59 23.52 -9.76
N ALA A 318 13.63 22.70 -9.32
CA ALA A 318 12.92 22.92 -8.07
C ALA A 318 13.88 22.88 -6.88
N ASN A 319 14.84 21.94 -6.87
CA ASN A 319 15.90 21.90 -5.86
C ASN A 319 16.81 23.14 -5.90
N LYS A 320 17.16 23.62 -7.09
CA LYS A 320 17.95 24.85 -7.26
C LYS A 320 17.22 26.09 -6.74
N TYR A 321 15.91 26.16 -6.96
CA TYR A 321 15.06 27.30 -6.58
C TYR A 321 14.50 27.22 -5.17
N ARG A 322 14.68 26.08 -4.49
CA ARG A 322 14.12 25.80 -3.16
C ARG A 322 14.42 26.88 -2.13
N ARG A 323 15.67 27.36 -2.10
CA ARG A 323 16.12 28.39 -1.12
C ARG A 323 15.70 29.81 -1.50
N SER A 324 15.55 30.09 -2.79
CA SER A 324 15.32 31.46 -3.28
C SER A 324 13.84 31.80 -3.50
N LEU A 325 12.98 30.80 -3.77
CA LEU A 325 11.60 31.03 -4.21
C LEU A 325 10.54 30.31 -3.34
N LEU A 326 10.97 29.52 -2.35
CA LEU A 326 10.13 28.76 -1.39
C LEU A 326 8.82 28.24 -2.02
N PRO A 327 7.56 28.57 -1.62
CA PRO A 327 6.38 27.88 -2.16
C PRO A 327 6.22 27.99 -3.69
N LYS A 328 6.86 28.98 -4.34
CA LYS A 328 6.86 29.16 -5.81
C LYS A 328 8.01 28.43 -6.54
N SER A 329 8.87 27.73 -5.81
CA SER A 329 10.03 27.02 -6.39
C SER A 329 9.63 25.93 -7.37
N VAL A 330 8.50 25.26 -7.15
CA VAL A 330 7.97 24.21 -8.03
C VAL A 330 7.44 24.80 -9.32
N ASP A 331 6.61 25.85 -9.26
CA ASP A 331 6.05 26.49 -10.45
C ASP A 331 7.14 27.11 -11.32
N ALA A 332 8.10 27.81 -10.70
CA ALA A 332 9.26 28.37 -11.40
C ALA A 332 10.11 27.28 -12.06
N ALA A 333 10.23 26.12 -11.43
CA ALA A 333 10.97 25.00 -11.95
C ALA A 333 10.27 24.31 -13.14
N ILE A 334 8.95 24.16 -13.07
CA ILE A 334 8.12 23.68 -14.18
C ILE A 334 8.25 24.66 -15.35
N TYR A 335 8.10 25.96 -15.12
CA TYR A 335 8.24 26.98 -16.16
C TYR A 335 9.64 26.96 -16.80
N LYS A 336 10.68 26.76 -15.99
CA LYS A 336 12.06 26.67 -16.48
C LYS A 336 12.32 25.40 -17.28
N ALA A 337 11.75 24.27 -16.85
CA ALA A 337 11.83 23.02 -17.60
C ALA A 337 11.09 23.14 -18.95
N SER A 338 9.95 23.85 -18.99
CA SER A 338 9.14 24.06 -20.21
C SER A 338 9.84 24.95 -21.22
N THR A 339 10.56 25.98 -20.77
CA THR A 339 11.26 26.93 -21.64
C THR A 339 12.56 26.39 -22.26
N LYS A 340 13.04 25.22 -21.81
CA LYS A 340 14.24 24.57 -22.37
C LYS A 340 13.96 23.45 -23.36
N LYS A 341 12.70 23.06 -23.60
CA LYS A 341 12.37 22.26 -24.77
C LYS A 341 12.65 23.12 -26.01
N LYS A 342 13.80 22.91 -26.65
CA LYS A 342 13.85 23.14 -28.09
C LYS A 342 12.82 22.18 -28.69
N LEU A 343 11.79 22.72 -29.33
CA LEU A 343 11.07 21.98 -30.36
C LEU A 343 12.14 21.47 -31.34
N GLN A 344 12.43 20.18 -31.28
CA GLN A 344 13.10 19.47 -32.36
C GLN A 344 12.03 18.79 -33.19
#